data_AF-A0A523F704-F1
#
_entry.id   AF-A0A523F704-F1
#
_cell.length_a   1.000
_cell.length_b   1.000
_cell.length_c   1.000
_cell.angle_alpha   90.00
_cell.angle_beta   90.00
_cell.angle_gamma   90.00
#
_symmetry.space_group_name_H-M   'P 1'
#
loop_
_entity.id
_entity.type
_entity.pdbx_description
1 polymer ?
#
loop_
_entity_poly.entity_id
_entity_poly.type
_entity_poly.pdbx_seq_one_letter_code
_entity_poly.pdbx_strand_id
1 'polypeptide(L)'
;MSKNVLIAIAGGLLTALLYLSTETGSPATLVFAYFTLLPLFMVGLAKGVAAAAISGTVAVVVTGVAAKFTGAAMFALAYAVPAVVMVRMALLNRQTPEGPAEWYPAGRIMSWLTAYGAAALIAFAVIAGDSPAGMEATFREGIETSLEGLAGGEDATRPAAIAAQVAPHFPALIITSWLIMVAINVSLAQRFIRRLGWNLRPSPRMSAFELPNWLAIALAISVLAWLAGGQGAPGFVGWNLTLVFSVPYFFMGLTVIHTLSRPWPARTPALVIFYLFLIIFRWPVALIAALGLVDQWAGLRQRIGGMG
;
A
#
# COMPACT_ATOMS: atom_id res chain seq x y z
N MET A 1 8.20 33.06 9.43
CA MET A 1 8.03 31.65 9.01
C MET A 1 7.78 31.60 7.52
N SER A 2 8.49 30.77 6.74
CA SER A 2 8.27 30.75 5.29
C SER A 2 6.91 30.14 4.94
N LYS A 3 6.28 30.59 3.85
CA LYS A 3 4.97 30.09 3.38
C LYS A 3 4.93 28.56 3.25
N ASN A 4 6.04 27.93 2.91
CA ASN A 4 6.15 26.48 2.78
C ASN A 4 6.04 25.75 4.13
N VAL A 5 6.57 26.33 5.21
CA VAL A 5 6.46 25.76 6.56
C VAL A 5 5.01 25.81 7.05
N LEU A 6 4.30 26.92 6.81
CA LEU A 6 2.87 27.02 7.14
C LEU A 6 2.03 25.96 6.43
N ILE A 7 2.27 25.75 5.13
CA ILE A 7 1.60 24.70 4.35
C ILE A 7 1.92 23.30 4.89
N ALA A 8 3.18 23.05 5.26
CA ALA A 8 3.59 21.77 5.83
C ALA A 8 2.91 21.49 7.18
N ILE A 9 2.85 22.49 8.06
CA ILE A 9 2.14 22.38 9.34
C ILE A 9 0.66 22.09 9.10
N ALA A 10 0.00 22.85 8.22
CA ALA A 10 -1.42 22.64 7.90
C ALA A 10 -1.68 21.23 7.33
N GLY A 11 -0.81 20.73 6.45
CA GLY A 11 -0.92 19.37 5.94
C GLY A 11 -0.74 18.31 7.04
N GLY A 12 0.20 18.51 7.96
CA GLY A 12 0.40 17.63 9.11
C GLY A 12 -0.80 17.59 10.04
N LEU A 13 -1.37 18.76 10.36
CA LEU A 13 -2.59 18.88 11.16
C LEU A 13 -3.77 18.16 10.49
N LEU A 14 -4.00 18.37 9.19
CA LEU A 14 -5.09 17.72 8.47
C LEU A 14 -4.90 16.19 8.43
N THR A 15 -3.68 15.71 8.19
CA THR A 15 -3.36 14.29 8.24
C THR A 15 -3.62 13.69 9.63
N ALA A 16 -3.23 14.37 10.72
CA ALA A 16 -3.53 13.90 12.08
C ALA A 16 -5.04 13.90 12.38
N LEU A 17 -5.78 14.93 11.94
CA LEU A 17 -7.23 14.99 12.14
C LEU A 17 -7.96 13.86 11.40
N LEU A 18 -7.55 13.55 10.16
CA LEU A 18 -8.11 12.42 9.42
C LEU A 18 -7.85 11.10 10.13
N TYR A 19 -6.65 10.90 10.67
CA TYR A 19 -6.32 9.73 11.46
C TYR A 19 -7.15 9.65 12.75
N LEU A 20 -7.11 10.70 13.58
CA LEU A 20 -7.82 10.73 14.86
C LEU A 20 -9.35 10.65 14.71
N SER A 21 -9.89 10.95 13.52
CA SER A 21 -11.32 10.77 13.26
C SER A 21 -11.77 9.30 13.41
N THR A 22 -10.88 8.33 13.26
CA THR A 22 -11.23 6.91 13.44
C THR A 22 -11.56 6.55 14.88
N GLU A 23 -11.01 7.31 15.83
CA GLU A 23 -11.26 7.11 17.27
C GLU A 23 -12.68 7.49 17.69
N THR A 24 -13.43 8.17 16.81
CA THR A 24 -14.83 8.57 17.10
C THR A 24 -15.83 7.42 16.99
N GLY A 25 -15.42 6.26 16.45
CA GLY A 25 -16.28 5.06 16.32
C GLY A 25 -17.37 5.15 15.24
N SER A 26 -17.46 6.24 14.48
CA SER A 26 -18.44 6.38 13.40
C SER A 26 -18.02 5.60 12.15
N PRO A 27 -18.89 4.76 11.54
CA PRO A 27 -18.57 4.08 10.29
C PRO A 27 -18.15 5.01 9.14
N ALA A 28 -18.63 6.25 9.14
CA ALA A 28 -18.28 7.25 8.12
C ALA A 28 -16.80 7.66 8.18
N THR A 29 -16.15 7.58 9.35
CA THR A 29 -14.74 7.98 9.50
C THR A 29 -13.77 6.94 8.94
N LEU A 30 -14.23 5.72 8.62
CA LEU A 30 -13.44 4.73 7.86
C LEU A 30 -13.04 5.26 6.48
N VAL A 31 -13.90 6.06 5.85
CA VAL A 31 -13.58 6.71 4.58
C VAL A 31 -12.45 7.72 4.79
N PHE A 32 -12.50 8.51 5.85
CA PHE A 32 -11.46 9.50 6.19
C PHE A 32 -10.13 8.84 6.54
N ALA A 33 -10.17 7.71 7.25
CA ALA A 33 -9.00 6.88 7.55
C ALA A 33 -8.22 6.54 6.27
N TYR A 34 -8.94 6.15 5.22
CA TYR A 34 -8.37 5.78 3.93
C TYR A 34 -7.70 6.94 3.19
N PHE A 35 -7.99 8.20 3.57
CA PHE A 35 -7.38 9.40 2.98
C PHE A 35 -6.35 10.09 3.90
N THR A 36 -5.98 9.47 5.03
CA THR A 36 -5.03 10.02 6.01
C THR A 36 -3.73 10.51 5.38
N LEU A 37 -3.19 9.78 4.39
CA LEU A 37 -1.91 10.10 3.75
C LEU A 37 -2.01 11.18 2.65
N LEU A 38 -3.22 11.50 2.19
CA LEU A 38 -3.42 12.41 1.06
C LEU A 38 -2.82 13.81 1.31
N PRO A 39 -3.08 14.49 2.44
CA PRO A 39 -2.51 15.81 2.69
C PRO A 39 -0.98 15.79 2.78
N LEU A 40 -0.41 14.80 3.47
CA LEU A 40 1.03 14.64 3.63
C LEU A 40 1.72 14.41 2.28
N PHE A 41 1.18 13.54 1.42
CA PHE A 41 1.71 13.36 0.06
C PHE A 41 1.56 14.61 -0.80
N MET A 42 0.44 15.33 -0.70
CA MET A 42 0.24 16.59 -1.43
C MET A 42 1.29 17.63 -1.05
N VAL A 43 1.55 17.82 0.25
CA VAL A 43 2.60 18.73 0.73
C VAL A 43 3.97 18.28 0.21
N GLY A 44 4.31 17.00 0.38
CA GLY A 44 5.62 16.49 0.02
C GLY A 44 5.93 16.58 -1.46
N LEU A 45 4.98 16.18 -2.31
CA LEU A 45 5.14 16.22 -3.77
C LEU A 45 5.08 17.64 -4.34
N ALA A 46 4.48 18.59 -3.63
CA ALA A 46 4.39 20.00 -4.04
C ALA A 46 5.56 20.87 -3.53
N LYS A 47 6.09 20.57 -2.35
CA LYS A 47 7.05 21.44 -1.63
C LYS A 47 8.37 20.75 -1.26
N GLY A 48 8.50 19.46 -1.55
CA GLY A 48 9.74 18.71 -1.37
C GLY A 48 9.78 17.90 -0.07
N VAL A 49 10.88 17.15 0.09
CA VAL A 49 11.08 16.18 1.18
C VAL A 49 11.08 16.85 2.55
N ALA A 50 11.68 18.03 2.69
CA ALA A 50 11.70 18.77 3.96
C ALA A 50 10.28 19.15 4.43
N ALA A 51 9.41 19.56 3.51
CA ALA A 51 8.02 19.87 3.82
C ALA A 51 7.23 18.60 4.21
N ALA A 52 7.49 17.47 3.53
CA ALA A 52 6.92 16.17 3.92
C ALA A 52 7.35 15.77 5.34
N ALA A 53 8.63 15.95 5.67
CA ALA A 53 9.17 15.61 6.99
C ALA A 53 8.57 16.49 8.11
N ILE A 54 8.44 17.81 7.87
CA ILE A 54 7.76 18.72 8.81
C ILE A 54 6.29 18.31 8.97
N SER A 55 5.57 18.07 7.88
CA SER A 55 4.17 17.62 7.90
C SER A 55 4.00 16.30 8.66
N GLY A 56 4.85 15.32 8.39
CA GLY A 56 4.86 14.04 9.10
C GLY A 56 5.17 14.19 10.58
N THR A 57 6.14 15.04 10.95
CA THR A 57 6.49 15.30 12.35
C THR A 57 5.33 15.95 13.10
N VAL A 58 4.69 16.96 12.52
CA VAL A 58 3.49 17.59 13.09
C VAL A 58 2.40 16.55 13.30
N ALA A 59 2.15 15.68 12.31
CA ALA A 59 1.14 14.65 12.42
C ALA A 59 1.45 13.65 13.55
N VAL A 60 2.71 13.17 13.64
CA VAL A 60 3.17 12.27 14.71
C VAL A 60 2.99 12.90 16.09
N VAL A 61 3.38 14.16 16.26
CA VAL A 61 3.27 14.87 17.54
C VAL A 61 1.80 15.01 17.95
N VAL A 62 0.94 15.46 17.05
CA VAL A 62 -0.49 15.66 17.34
C VAL A 62 -1.17 14.32 17.66
N THR A 63 -0.92 13.29 16.86
CA THR A 63 -1.40 11.94 17.15
C THR A 63 -0.87 11.43 18.48
N GLY A 64 0.39 11.71 18.83
CA GLY A 64 0.98 11.29 20.09
C GLY A 64 0.41 11.99 21.33
N VAL A 65 -0.03 13.24 21.20
CA VAL A 65 -0.73 13.94 22.27
C VAL A 65 -2.08 13.27 22.56
N ALA A 66 -2.79 12.80 21.54
CA ALA A 66 -4.10 12.16 21.68
C ALA A 66 -4.01 10.66 22.03
N ALA A 67 -3.16 9.91 21.32
CA ALA A 67 -3.05 8.45 21.36
C ALA A 67 -1.81 7.93 22.10
N LYS A 68 -1.13 8.82 22.84
CA LYS A 68 0.09 8.54 23.63
C LYS A 68 1.25 8.03 22.76
N PHE A 69 2.29 7.52 23.41
CA PHE A 69 3.50 7.04 22.76
C PHE A 69 3.24 5.92 21.75
N THR A 70 2.42 4.93 22.10
CA THR A 70 2.12 3.80 21.20
C THR A 70 1.45 4.27 19.92
N GLY A 71 0.45 5.16 20.00
CA GLY A 71 -0.20 5.73 18.83
C GLY A 71 0.75 6.57 17.98
N ALA A 72 1.62 7.38 18.60
CA ALA A 72 2.66 8.13 17.89
C ALA A 72 3.61 7.21 17.11
N ALA A 73 4.08 6.13 17.74
CA ALA A 73 5.00 5.17 17.15
C ALA A 73 4.36 4.41 15.98
N MET A 74 3.12 3.92 16.15
CA MET A 74 2.38 3.25 15.07
C MET A 74 2.09 4.21 13.92
N PHE A 75 1.72 5.46 14.21
CA PHE A 75 1.51 6.48 13.19
C PHE A 75 2.80 6.79 12.42
N ALA A 76 3.92 6.96 13.15
CA ALA A 76 5.21 7.21 12.53
C ALA A 76 5.61 6.07 11.58
N LEU A 77 5.51 4.82 12.04
CA LEU A 77 5.88 3.63 11.29
C LEU A 77 4.96 3.38 10.08
N ALA A 78 3.64 3.40 10.29
CA ALA A 78 2.69 3.05 9.23
C ALA A 78 2.41 4.20 8.25
N TYR A 79 2.62 5.46 8.64
CA TYR A 79 2.21 6.62 7.84
C TYR A 79 3.36 7.58 7.53
N ALA A 80 3.96 8.20 8.55
CA ALA A 80 4.87 9.32 8.34
C ALA A 80 6.19 8.90 7.64
N VAL A 81 6.87 7.88 8.17
CA VAL A 81 8.13 7.36 7.63
C VAL A 81 7.99 6.89 6.18
N PRO A 82 7.09 5.94 5.85
CA PRO A 82 6.96 5.45 4.49
C PRO A 82 6.57 6.56 3.51
N ALA A 83 5.71 7.51 3.91
CA ALA A 83 5.33 8.60 3.04
C ALA A 83 6.49 9.58 2.76
N VAL A 84 7.29 9.94 3.76
CA VAL A 84 8.48 10.79 3.58
C VAL A 84 9.52 10.09 2.69
N VAL A 85 9.76 8.79 2.92
CA VAL A 85 10.66 7.98 2.09
C VAL A 85 10.17 7.91 0.64
N MET A 86 8.88 7.69 0.42
CA MET A 86 8.29 7.66 -0.91
C MET A 86 8.35 9.03 -1.60
N VAL A 87 8.10 10.14 -0.89
CA VAL A 87 8.27 11.49 -1.45
C VAL A 87 9.71 11.72 -1.86
N ARG A 88 10.68 11.32 -1.02
CA ARG A 88 12.10 11.38 -1.38
C ARG A 88 12.38 10.60 -2.65
N MET A 89 11.99 9.34 -2.73
CA MET A 89 12.20 8.51 -3.92
C MET A 89 11.52 9.10 -5.15
N ALA A 90 10.28 9.57 -5.02
CA ALA A 90 9.53 10.16 -6.14
C ALA A 90 10.18 11.43 -6.71
N LEU A 91 10.90 12.19 -5.87
CA LEU A 91 11.59 13.41 -6.26
C LEU A 91 13.06 13.19 -6.68
N LEU A 92 13.59 11.98 -6.52
CA LEU A 92 14.90 11.62 -7.09
C LEU A 92 14.82 11.71 -8.61
N ASN A 93 15.74 12.49 -9.18
CA ASN A 93 15.90 12.64 -10.60
C ASN A 93 17.39 12.72 -10.96
N ARG A 94 17.71 12.33 -12.20
CA ARG A 94 19.04 12.44 -12.80
C ARG A 94 18.93 13.28 -14.06
N GLN A 95 19.82 14.27 -14.19
CA GLN A 95 19.95 15.04 -15.43
C GLN A 95 20.57 14.15 -16.51
N THR A 96 20.03 14.21 -17.73
CA THR A 96 20.61 13.52 -18.88
C THR A 96 21.30 14.54 -19.79
N PRO A 97 22.44 14.22 -20.42
CA PRO A 97 23.21 15.18 -21.21
C PRO A 97 22.43 15.84 -22.37
N GLU A 98 21.44 15.12 -22.92
CA GLU A 98 20.74 15.52 -24.16
C GLU A 98 19.20 15.47 -24.02
N GLY A 99 18.64 15.37 -22.81
CA GLY A 99 17.22 15.09 -22.64
C GLY A 99 16.59 15.59 -21.34
N PRO A 100 15.27 15.40 -21.17
CA PRO A 100 14.59 15.74 -19.94
C PRO A 100 15.14 14.93 -18.76
N ALA A 101 15.01 15.48 -17.55
CA ALA A 101 15.41 14.79 -16.33
C ALA A 101 14.71 13.43 -16.21
N GLU A 102 15.50 12.38 -15.95
CA GLU A 102 15.00 11.03 -15.72
C GLU A 102 14.60 10.89 -14.25
N TRP A 103 13.33 10.58 -14.01
CA TRP A 103 12.77 10.47 -12.66
C TRP A 103 12.79 9.02 -12.16
N TYR A 104 12.92 8.84 -10.84
CA TYR A 104 12.91 7.52 -10.25
C TYR A 104 11.61 6.74 -10.60
N PRO A 105 11.70 5.52 -11.14
CA PRO A 105 10.53 4.80 -11.66
C PRO A 105 9.49 4.47 -10.60
N ALA A 106 8.21 4.66 -10.93
CA ALA A 106 7.09 4.40 -10.02
C ALA A 106 7.01 2.92 -9.58
N GLY A 107 7.34 1.98 -10.46
CA GLY A 107 7.37 0.56 -10.10
C GLY A 107 8.45 0.21 -9.07
N ARG A 108 9.60 0.90 -9.11
CA ARG A 108 10.64 0.76 -8.06
C ARG A 108 10.17 1.33 -6.73
N ILE A 109 9.46 2.47 -6.72
CA ILE A 109 8.88 3.04 -5.50
C ILE A 109 7.88 2.06 -4.88
N MET A 110 6.97 1.49 -5.69
CA MET A 110 6.02 0.49 -5.22
C MET A 110 6.74 -0.75 -4.66
N SER A 111 7.81 -1.19 -5.32
CA SER A 111 8.58 -2.35 -4.86
C SER A 111 9.25 -2.11 -3.50
N TRP A 112 9.84 -0.95 -3.28
CA TRP A 112 10.41 -0.60 -1.98
C TRP A 112 9.34 -0.43 -0.89
N LEU A 113 8.15 0.09 -1.24
CA LEU A 113 7.03 0.14 -0.31
C LEU A 113 6.55 -1.27 0.07
N THR A 114 6.48 -2.19 -0.89
CA THR A 114 6.18 -3.60 -0.63
C THR A 114 7.26 -4.26 0.23
N ALA A 115 8.54 -3.98 -0.02
CA ALA A 115 9.63 -4.46 0.84
C ALA A 115 9.52 -3.91 2.27
N TYR A 116 9.08 -2.67 2.45
CA TYR A 116 8.84 -2.08 3.77
C TYR A 116 7.73 -2.83 4.53
N GLY A 117 6.59 -3.10 3.87
CA GLY A 117 5.51 -3.91 4.46
C GLY A 117 5.95 -5.35 4.76
N ALA A 118 6.70 -5.98 3.85
CA ALA A 118 7.27 -7.31 4.05
C ALA A 118 8.26 -7.33 5.24
N ALA A 119 9.10 -6.31 5.39
CA ALA A 119 10.01 -6.20 6.52
C ALA A 119 9.26 -6.05 7.85
N ALA A 120 8.14 -5.32 7.87
CA ALA A 120 7.28 -5.23 9.06
C ALA A 120 6.67 -6.60 9.43
N LEU A 121 6.23 -7.38 8.44
CA LEU A 121 5.75 -8.74 8.66
C LEU A 121 6.86 -9.66 9.21
N ILE A 122 8.06 -9.60 8.62
CA ILE A 122 9.20 -10.40 9.07
C ILE A 122 9.61 -10.00 10.49
N ALA A 123 9.66 -8.70 10.80
CA ALA A 123 9.96 -8.22 12.13
C ALA A 123 8.91 -8.68 13.15
N PHE A 124 7.63 -8.61 12.81
CA PHE A 124 6.57 -9.17 13.64
C PHE A 124 6.78 -10.67 13.84
N ALA A 125 7.10 -11.41 12.79
CA ALA A 125 7.32 -12.85 12.87
C ALA A 125 8.51 -13.23 13.76
N VAL A 126 9.58 -12.43 13.78
CA VAL A 126 10.72 -12.62 14.69
C VAL A 126 10.32 -12.36 16.14
N ILE A 127 9.47 -11.36 16.39
CA ILE A 127 9.03 -11.01 17.75
C ILE A 127 7.99 -12.00 18.28
N ALA A 128 7.05 -12.42 17.44
CA ALA A 128 5.93 -13.29 17.81
C ALA A 128 6.24 -14.79 17.63
N GLY A 129 7.32 -15.13 16.93
CA GLY A 129 7.70 -16.50 16.59
C GLY A 129 8.03 -17.38 17.78
N ASP A 130 8.39 -16.79 18.93
CA ASP A 130 8.68 -17.50 20.18
C ASP A 130 7.41 -17.83 20.99
N SER A 131 6.22 -17.48 20.49
CA SER A 131 4.95 -17.82 21.14
C SER A 131 4.72 -19.34 21.13
N PRO A 132 4.46 -19.98 22.29
CA PRO A 132 4.17 -21.41 22.37
C PRO A 132 2.96 -21.85 21.52
N ALA A 133 2.03 -20.93 21.29
CA ALA A 133 0.82 -21.17 20.48
C ALA A 133 1.05 -20.99 18.97
N GLY A 134 2.17 -20.38 18.58
CA GLY A 134 2.48 -20.02 17.19
C GLY A 134 1.79 -18.72 16.73
N MET A 135 2.35 -18.11 15.67
CA MET A 135 1.92 -16.79 15.16
C MET A 135 0.44 -16.73 14.74
N GLU A 136 -0.06 -17.77 14.07
CA GLU A 136 -1.45 -17.80 13.62
C GLU A 136 -2.42 -17.76 14.80
N ALA A 137 -2.12 -18.49 15.88
CA ALA A 137 -2.93 -18.50 17.09
C ALA A 137 -2.95 -17.12 17.75
N THR A 138 -1.82 -16.41 17.80
CA THR A 138 -1.77 -15.02 18.30
C THR A 138 -2.69 -14.08 17.51
N PHE A 139 -2.75 -14.22 16.18
CA PHE A 139 -3.71 -13.44 15.39
C PHE A 139 -5.16 -13.88 15.63
N ARG A 140 -5.39 -15.18 15.74
CA ARG A 140 -6.72 -15.74 15.99
C ARG A 140 -7.30 -15.23 17.31
N GLU A 141 -6.55 -15.35 18.39
CA GLU A 141 -6.90 -14.86 19.73
C GLU A 141 -7.16 -13.35 19.70
N GLY A 142 -6.27 -12.57 19.08
CA GLY A 142 -6.44 -11.12 18.98
C GLY A 142 -7.70 -10.70 18.21
N ILE A 143 -8.03 -11.40 17.11
CA ILE A 143 -9.26 -11.15 16.34
C ILE A 143 -10.48 -11.56 17.16
N GLU A 144 -10.46 -12.72 17.80
CA GLU A 144 -11.55 -13.23 18.62
C GLU A 144 -11.88 -12.26 19.77
N THR A 145 -10.88 -11.86 20.56
CA THR A 145 -11.04 -10.87 21.63
C THR A 145 -11.60 -9.54 21.11
N SER A 146 -11.15 -9.11 19.92
CA SER A 146 -11.65 -7.87 19.30
C SER A 146 -13.12 -7.98 18.88
N LEU A 147 -13.53 -9.14 18.35
CA LEU A 147 -14.90 -9.39 17.92
C LEU A 147 -15.85 -9.57 19.11
N GLU A 148 -15.41 -10.23 20.18
CA GLU A 148 -16.17 -10.37 21.43
C GLU A 148 -16.48 -9.00 22.04
N GLY A 149 -15.50 -8.08 22.05
CA GLY A 149 -15.69 -6.71 22.51
C GLY A 149 -16.72 -5.89 21.71
N LEU A 150 -16.98 -6.27 20.44
CA LEU A 150 -17.95 -5.61 19.56
C LEU A 150 -19.34 -6.24 19.59
N ALA A 151 -19.44 -7.54 19.89
CA ALA A 151 -20.66 -8.33 19.69
C ALA A 151 -21.65 -8.29 20.87
N GLY A 152 -21.34 -7.63 22.00
CA GLY A 152 -22.27 -7.54 23.14
C GLY A 152 -22.63 -8.87 23.82
N GLY A 153 -21.93 -9.97 23.48
CA GLY A 153 -21.91 -11.21 24.27
C GLY A 153 -22.97 -12.28 23.98
N GLU A 154 -23.82 -12.18 22.96
CA GLU A 154 -24.91 -13.17 22.80
C GLU A 154 -24.55 -14.43 21.96
N ASP A 155 -23.51 -14.40 21.12
CA ASP A 155 -23.11 -15.55 20.27
C ASP A 155 -21.58 -15.76 20.24
N ALA A 156 -21.02 -16.41 21.26
CA ALA A 156 -19.57 -16.70 21.35
C ALA A 156 -19.02 -17.60 20.22
N THR A 157 -19.88 -18.40 19.56
CA THR A 157 -19.47 -19.31 18.47
C THR A 157 -19.13 -18.56 17.17
N ARG A 158 -19.66 -17.34 16.98
CA ARG A 158 -19.49 -16.57 15.75
C ARG A 158 -18.12 -15.86 15.67
N PRO A 159 -17.60 -15.23 16.74
CA PRO A 159 -16.23 -14.70 16.79
C PRO A 159 -15.15 -15.73 16.45
N ALA A 160 -15.17 -16.90 17.09
CA ALA A 160 -14.16 -17.94 16.88
C ALA A 160 -14.14 -18.45 15.43
N ALA A 161 -15.32 -18.68 14.82
CA ALA A 161 -15.43 -19.14 13.45
C ALA A 161 -14.91 -18.11 12.43
N ILE A 162 -15.13 -16.81 12.70
CA ILE A 162 -14.60 -15.72 11.86
C ILE A 162 -13.09 -15.61 12.06
N ALA A 163 -12.61 -15.64 13.30
CA ALA A 163 -11.18 -15.58 13.61
C ALA A 163 -10.40 -16.70 12.93
N ALA A 164 -10.92 -17.95 12.96
CA ALA A 164 -10.30 -19.09 12.30
C ALA A 164 -10.20 -18.94 10.77
N GLN A 165 -11.15 -18.25 10.13
CA GLN A 165 -11.12 -18.00 8.68
C GLN A 165 -10.20 -16.83 8.30
N VAL A 166 -10.08 -15.83 9.16
CA VAL A 166 -9.37 -14.58 8.84
C VAL A 166 -7.89 -14.64 9.27
N ALA A 167 -7.59 -15.23 10.42
CA ALA A 167 -6.25 -15.25 11.01
C ALA A 167 -5.14 -15.75 10.07
N PRO A 168 -5.34 -16.82 9.25
CA PRO A 168 -4.32 -17.30 8.31
C PRO A 168 -3.85 -16.24 7.29
N HIS A 169 -4.72 -15.29 6.95
CA HIS A 169 -4.50 -14.26 5.93
C HIS A 169 -4.35 -12.86 6.51
N PHE A 170 -4.59 -12.69 7.82
CA PHE A 170 -4.74 -11.39 8.45
C PHE A 170 -3.53 -10.46 8.26
N PRO A 171 -2.27 -10.93 8.40
CA PRO A 171 -1.11 -10.07 8.15
C PRO A 171 -1.06 -9.56 6.71
N ALA A 172 -1.29 -10.45 5.74
CA ALA A 172 -1.33 -10.07 4.33
C ALA A 172 -2.51 -9.13 4.03
N LEU A 173 -3.67 -9.31 4.65
CA LEU A 173 -4.83 -8.43 4.49
C LEU A 173 -4.51 -7.00 4.93
N ILE A 174 -3.90 -6.84 6.11
CA ILE A 174 -3.49 -5.53 6.62
C ILE A 174 -2.49 -4.88 5.68
N ILE A 175 -1.41 -5.57 5.35
CA ILE A 175 -0.31 -5.01 4.55
C ILE A 175 -0.79 -4.72 3.12
N THR A 176 -1.57 -5.60 2.52
CA THR A 176 -2.13 -5.40 1.16
C THR A 176 -3.09 -4.22 1.13
N SER A 177 -4.00 -4.12 2.11
CA SER A 177 -4.90 -2.96 2.23
C SER A 177 -4.11 -1.67 2.41
N TRP A 178 -3.08 -1.69 3.25
CA TRP A 178 -2.19 -0.55 3.46
C TRP A 178 -1.44 -0.15 2.19
N LEU A 179 -0.88 -1.10 1.43
CA LEU A 179 -0.23 -0.84 0.14
C LEU A 179 -1.18 -0.18 -0.86
N ILE A 180 -2.41 -0.70 -0.96
CA ILE A 180 -3.45 -0.14 -1.84
C ILE A 180 -3.84 1.27 -1.40
N MET A 181 -4.06 1.49 -0.10
CA MET A 181 -4.35 2.79 0.48
C MET A 181 -3.25 3.80 0.15
N VAL A 182 -1.97 3.46 0.39
CA VAL A 182 -0.84 4.34 0.07
C VAL A 182 -0.79 4.65 -1.42
N ALA A 183 -0.97 3.65 -2.29
CA ALA A 183 -0.98 3.81 -3.75
C ALA A 183 -2.10 4.74 -4.24
N ILE A 184 -3.30 4.63 -3.66
CA ILE A 184 -4.43 5.52 -3.94
C ILE A 184 -4.08 6.96 -3.51
N ASN A 185 -3.60 7.15 -2.27
CA ASN A 185 -3.30 8.46 -1.73
C ASN A 185 -2.21 9.20 -2.52
N VAL A 186 -1.09 8.54 -2.84
CA VAL A 186 -0.01 9.17 -3.62
C VAL A 186 -0.45 9.49 -5.05
N SER A 187 -1.28 8.63 -5.66
CA SER A 187 -1.81 8.84 -7.02
C SER A 187 -2.78 10.02 -7.06
N LEU A 188 -3.68 10.12 -6.08
CA LEU A 188 -4.61 11.23 -5.93
C LEU A 188 -3.87 12.54 -5.60
N ALA A 189 -2.89 12.50 -4.69
CA ALA A 189 -2.05 13.64 -4.36
C ALA A 189 -1.37 14.19 -5.62
N GLN A 190 -0.69 13.33 -6.38
CA GLN A 190 -0.04 13.71 -7.65
C GLN A 190 -1.04 14.29 -8.66
N ARG A 191 -2.26 13.74 -8.75
CA ARG A 191 -3.31 14.26 -9.63
C ARG A 191 -3.76 15.66 -9.22
N PHE A 192 -3.99 15.89 -7.92
CA PHE A 192 -4.44 17.20 -7.42
C PHE A 192 -3.37 18.27 -7.57
N ILE A 193 -2.14 18.01 -7.12
CA ILE A 193 -1.05 19.00 -7.22
C ILE A 193 -0.71 19.34 -8.68
N ARG A 194 -0.86 18.38 -9.61
CA ARG A 194 -0.70 18.65 -11.05
C ARG A 194 -1.78 19.61 -11.56
N ARG A 195 -3.04 19.43 -11.15
CA ARG A 195 -4.13 20.35 -11.50
C ARG A 195 -3.91 21.75 -10.93
N LEU A 196 -3.31 21.84 -9.76
CA LEU A 196 -2.95 23.11 -9.11
C LEU A 196 -1.66 23.74 -9.66
N GLY A 197 -0.93 23.07 -10.57
CA GLY A 197 0.35 23.55 -11.09
C GLY A 197 1.48 23.57 -10.05
N TRP A 198 1.36 22.81 -8.96
CA TRP A 198 2.35 22.75 -7.88
C TRP A 198 3.26 21.52 -7.95
N ASN A 199 3.13 20.68 -8.98
CA ASN A 199 3.87 19.43 -9.07
C ASN A 199 5.38 19.67 -9.32
N LEU A 200 6.22 19.13 -8.45
CA LEU A 200 7.69 19.17 -8.63
C LEU A 200 8.18 18.13 -9.65
N ARG A 201 7.44 17.03 -9.81
CA ARG A 201 7.70 15.99 -10.81
C ARG A 201 6.55 15.88 -11.80
N PRO A 202 6.81 15.50 -13.07
CA PRO A 202 5.76 15.09 -13.99
C PRO A 202 4.99 13.88 -13.45
N SER A 203 3.72 13.75 -13.82
CA SER A 203 2.96 12.53 -13.50
C SER A 203 3.60 11.31 -14.17
N PRO A 204 3.86 10.23 -13.42
CA PRO A 204 4.44 9.02 -14.00
C PRO A 204 3.51 8.41 -15.05
N ARG A 205 4.10 7.92 -16.15
CA ARG A 205 3.37 7.23 -17.21
C ARG A 205 3.13 5.78 -16.79
N MET A 206 1.88 5.34 -16.85
CA MET A 206 1.50 3.96 -16.48
C MET A 206 2.18 2.90 -17.38
N SER A 207 2.50 3.25 -18.63
CA SER A 207 3.24 2.39 -19.56
C SER A 207 4.72 2.21 -19.18
N ALA A 208 5.29 3.11 -18.37
CA ALA A 208 6.66 3.01 -17.86
C ALA A 208 6.70 2.38 -16.47
N PHE A 209 5.60 1.77 -16.02
CA PHE A 209 5.56 1.04 -14.76
C PHE A 209 6.23 -0.33 -14.95
N GLU A 210 7.45 -0.45 -14.44
CA GLU A 210 8.27 -1.67 -14.49
C GLU A 210 8.77 -2.02 -13.10
N LEU A 211 8.75 -3.32 -12.79
CA LEU A 211 9.18 -3.88 -11.52
C LEU A 211 10.64 -4.35 -11.61
N PRO A 212 11.43 -4.20 -10.53
CA PRO A 212 12.80 -4.69 -10.49
C PRO A 212 12.83 -6.22 -10.35
N ASN A 213 13.85 -6.86 -10.93
CA ASN A 213 13.98 -8.33 -10.93
C ASN A 213 14.08 -8.94 -9.52
N TRP A 214 14.63 -8.22 -8.54
CA TRP A 214 14.72 -8.71 -7.17
C TRP A 214 13.34 -9.01 -6.56
N LEU A 215 12.28 -8.31 -7.01
CA LEU A 215 10.93 -8.52 -6.49
C LEU A 215 10.39 -9.91 -6.90
N ALA A 216 10.73 -10.37 -8.10
CA ALA A 216 10.36 -11.71 -8.57
C ALA A 216 11.11 -12.79 -7.76
N ILE A 217 12.38 -12.53 -7.43
CA ILE A 217 13.18 -13.41 -6.58
C ILE A 217 12.58 -13.46 -5.17
N ALA A 218 12.19 -12.32 -4.60
CA ALA A 218 11.54 -12.25 -3.29
C ALA A 218 10.21 -13.01 -3.27
N LEU A 219 9.39 -12.87 -4.33
CA LEU A 219 8.15 -13.63 -4.50
C LEU A 219 8.45 -15.14 -4.57
N ALA A 220 9.42 -15.57 -5.38
CA ALA A 220 9.80 -16.98 -5.47
C ALA A 220 10.28 -17.55 -4.14
N ILE A 221 11.12 -16.81 -3.39
CA ILE A 221 11.57 -17.20 -2.05
C ILE A 221 10.38 -17.33 -1.09
N SER A 222 9.41 -16.40 -1.14
CA SER A 222 8.22 -16.48 -0.28
C SER A 222 7.34 -17.69 -0.60
N VAL A 223 7.20 -18.06 -1.88
CA VAL A 223 6.48 -19.26 -2.31
C VAL A 223 7.22 -20.52 -1.86
N LEU A 224 8.55 -20.55 -1.98
CA LEU A 224 9.36 -21.68 -1.49
C LEU A 224 9.24 -21.84 0.03
N ALA A 225 9.31 -20.74 0.79
CA ALA A 225 9.12 -20.76 2.24
C ALA A 225 7.72 -21.25 2.63
N TRP A 226 6.70 -20.84 1.87
CA TRP A 226 5.33 -21.32 2.06
C TRP A 226 5.23 -22.84 1.87
N LEU A 227 5.69 -23.34 0.72
CA LEU A 227 5.56 -24.75 0.34
C LEU A 227 6.43 -25.67 1.21
N ALA A 228 7.67 -25.26 1.49
CA ALA A 228 8.60 -26.05 2.30
C ALA A 228 8.32 -25.96 3.81
N GLY A 229 7.74 -24.86 4.27
CA GLY A 229 7.46 -24.61 5.69
C GLY A 229 6.19 -25.28 6.23
N GLY A 230 5.32 -25.80 5.36
CA GLY A 230 4.09 -26.50 5.75
C GLY A 230 3.18 -25.65 6.65
N GLN A 231 2.70 -26.23 7.75
CA GLN A 231 1.88 -25.53 8.74
C GLN A 231 2.73 -24.79 9.82
N GLY A 232 4.06 -24.79 9.68
CA GLY A 232 4.96 -24.13 10.62
C GLY A 232 5.09 -22.62 10.37
N ALA A 233 5.84 -21.95 11.25
CA ALA A 233 6.14 -20.52 11.14
C ALA A 233 6.69 -20.08 9.77
N PRO A 234 7.65 -20.80 9.13
CA PRO A 234 8.11 -20.45 7.79
C PRO A 234 6.99 -20.54 6.73
N GLY A 235 6.09 -21.51 6.87
CA GLY A 235 4.93 -21.70 5.99
C GLY A 235 3.94 -20.54 6.06
N PHE A 236 3.57 -20.15 7.28
CA PHE A 236 2.68 -19.01 7.55
C PHE A 236 3.25 -17.68 7.05
N VAL A 237 4.54 -17.42 7.32
CA VAL A 237 5.23 -16.21 6.87
C VAL A 237 5.38 -16.19 5.35
N GLY A 238 5.80 -17.31 4.75
CA GLY A 238 5.95 -17.45 3.31
C GLY A 238 4.62 -17.22 2.57
N TRP A 239 3.52 -17.76 3.09
CA TRP A 239 2.18 -17.55 2.55
C TRP A 239 1.78 -16.08 2.54
N ASN A 240 1.90 -15.41 3.69
CA ASN A 240 1.52 -14.00 3.80
C ASN A 240 2.45 -13.10 2.96
N LEU A 241 3.75 -13.39 2.90
CA LEU A 241 4.68 -12.68 2.02
C LEU A 241 4.37 -12.90 0.54
N THR A 242 3.92 -14.09 0.13
CA THR A 242 3.51 -14.37 -1.25
C THR A 242 2.37 -13.44 -1.66
N LEU A 243 1.36 -13.29 -0.80
CA LEU A 243 0.24 -12.37 -1.04
C LEU A 243 0.70 -10.91 -1.12
N VAL A 244 1.57 -10.47 -0.21
CA VAL A 244 2.13 -9.11 -0.19
C VAL A 244 2.96 -8.81 -1.43
N PHE A 245 3.87 -9.70 -1.82
CA PHE A 245 4.71 -9.54 -3.01
C PHE A 245 3.93 -9.65 -4.31
N SER A 246 2.73 -10.24 -4.31
CA SER A 246 1.85 -10.27 -5.48
C SER A 246 1.19 -8.91 -5.80
N VAL A 247 1.16 -7.98 -4.84
CA VAL A 247 0.46 -6.69 -5.00
C VAL A 247 1.06 -5.82 -6.12
N PRO A 248 2.38 -5.59 -6.22
CA PRO A 248 2.95 -4.84 -7.34
C PRO A 248 2.68 -5.50 -8.70
N TYR A 249 2.68 -6.84 -8.74
CA TYR A 249 2.33 -7.61 -9.94
C TYR A 249 0.88 -7.42 -10.35
N PHE A 250 -0.05 -7.36 -9.39
CA PHE A 250 -1.43 -6.99 -9.65
C PHE A 250 -1.53 -5.61 -10.32
N PHE A 251 -0.85 -4.59 -9.79
CA PHE A 251 -0.82 -3.27 -10.43
C PHE A 251 -0.22 -3.31 -11.83
N MET A 252 0.86 -4.09 -12.03
CA MET A 252 1.45 -4.31 -13.34
C MET A 252 0.47 -4.96 -14.32
N GLY A 253 -0.26 -6.01 -13.90
CA GLY A 253 -1.31 -6.64 -14.70
C GLY A 253 -2.43 -5.68 -15.07
N LEU A 254 -2.86 -4.79 -14.16
CA LEU A 254 -3.81 -3.73 -14.47
C LEU A 254 -3.29 -2.80 -15.57
N THR A 255 -1.98 -2.52 -15.62
CA THR A 255 -1.41 -1.71 -16.71
C THR A 255 -1.53 -2.41 -18.07
N VAL A 256 -1.45 -3.74 -18.11
CA VAL A 256 -1.66 -4.55 -19.32
C VAL A 256 -3.11 -4.42 -19.79
N ILE A 257 -4.08 -4.62 -18.89
CA ILE A 257 -5.51 -4.46 -19.20
C ILE A 257 -5.82 -3.05 -19.72
N HIS A 258 -5.29 -2.01 -19.07
CA HIS A 258 -5.47 -0.64 -19.55
C HIS A 258 -4.83 -0.38 -20.92
N THR A 259 -3.73 -1.06 -21.23
CA THR A 259 -3.07 -0.96 -22.54
C THR A 259 -3.86 -1.68 -23.61
N LEU A 260 -4.32 -2.90 -23.35
CA LEU A 260 -5.20 -3.69 -24.22
C LEU A 260 -6.54 -3.00 -24.50
N SER A 261 -7.07 -2.25 -23.52
CA SER A 261 -8.35 -1.54 -23.67
C SER A 261 -8.27 -0.24 -24.48
N ARG A 262 -7.07 0.25 -24.85
CA ARG A 262 -6.89 1.54 -25.53
C ARG A 262 -7.68 1.70 -26.84
N PRO A 263 -7.72 0.71 -27.75
CA PRO A 263 -8.44 0.85 -29.02
C PRO A 263 -9.95 0.63 -28.89
N TRP A 264 -10.48 0.31 -27.70
CA TRP A 264 -11.89 -0.05 -27.55
C TRP A 264 -12.81 1.18 -27.61
N PRO A 265 -13.86 1.19 -28.46
CA PRO A 265 -14.78 2.32 -28.55
C PRO A 265 -15.58 2.53 -27.25
N ALA A 266 -15.91 1.45 -26.54
CA ALA A 266 -16.64 1.47 -25.26
C ALA A 266 -15.71 1.25 -24.04
N ARG A 267 -14.51 1.87 -24.06
CA ARG A 267 -13.46 1.62 -23.07
C ARG A 267 -13.88 1.86 -21.62
N THR A 268 -14.49 3.00 -21.31
CA THR A 268 -14.89 3.35 -19.94
C THR A 268 -15.87 2.34 -19.33
N PRO A 269 -17.03 2.03 -19.97
CA PRO A 269 -17.96 1.05 -19.40
C PRO A 269 -17.33 -0.35 -19.32
N ALA A 270 -16.51 -0.76 -20.29
CA ALA A 270 -15.80 -2.04 -20.21
C ALA A 270 -14.87 -2.13 -18.99
N LEU A 271 -14.11 -1.06 -18.70
CA LEU A 271 -13.25 -1.01 -17.52
C LEU A 271 -14.07 -0.98 -16.23
N VAL A 272 -15.21 -0.27 -16.18
CA VAL A 272 -16.11 -0.26 -15.02
C VAL A 272 -16.61 -1.68 -14.73
N ILE A 273 -17.10 -2.39 -15.74
CA ILE A 273 -17.57 -3.78 -15.62
C ILE A 273 -16.41 -4.68 -15.16
N PHE A 274 -15.23 -4.52 -15.73
CA PHE A 274 -14.03 -5.26 -15.33
C PHE A 274 -13.71 -5.05 -13.83
N TYR A 275 -13.72 -3.81 -13.33
CA TYR A 275 -13.47 -3.55 -11.91
C TYR A 275 -14.57 -4.10 -11.00
N LEU A 276 -15.84 -3.98 -11.39
CA LEU A 276 -16.95 -4.59 -10.65
C LEU A 276 -16.78 -6.11 -10.59
N PHE A 277 -16.38 -6.74 -11.69
CA PHE A 277 -16.07 -8.16 -11.75
C PHE A 277 -14.93 -8.55 -10.80
N LEU A 278 -13.84 -7.77 -10.74
CA LEU A 278 -12.76 -8.00 -9.78
C LEU A 278 -13.25 -7.93 -8.32
N ILE A 279 -14.08 -6.94 -8.00
CA ILE A 279 -14.60 -6.72 -6.64
C ILE A 279 -15.55 -7.85 -6.22
N ILE A 280 -16.45 -8.27 -7.11
CA ILE A 280 -17.48 -9.28 -6.80
C ILE A 280 -16.87 -10.69 -6.71
N PHE A 281 -16.06 -11.07 -7.70
CA PHE A 281 -15.62 -12.47 -7.84
C PHE A 281 -14.30 -12.78 -7.13
N ARG A 282 -13.45 -11.77 -6.86
CA ARG A 282 -12.15 -11.83 -6.13
C ARG A 282 -11.07 -12.76 -6.70
N TRP A 283 -11.40 -13.97 -7.13
CA TRP A 283 -10.48 -14.92 -7.76
C TRP A 283 -9.74 -14.36 -9.00
N PRO A 284 -10.33 -13.47 -9.85
CA PRO A 284 -9.61 -12.94 -11.01
C PRO A 284 -8.42 -12.05 -10.62
N VAL A 285 -8.37 -11.54 -9.38
CA VAL A 285 -7.23 -10.76 -8.88
C VAL A 285 -5.93 -11.55 -9.00
N ALA A 286 -5.96 -12.87 -8.74
CA ALA A 286 -4.81 -13.75 -8.91
C ALA A 286 -4.39 -13.87 -10.37
N LEU A 287 -5.34 -13.97 -11.31
CA LEU A 287 -5.04 -13.98 -12.75
C LEU A 287 -4.38 -12.68 -13.21
N ILE A 288 -4.86 -11.53 -12.71
CA ILE A 288 -4.29 -10.23 -13.05
C ILE A 288 -2.88 -10.09 -12.48
N ALA A 289 -2.63 -10.57 -11.25
CA ALA A 289 -1.28 -10.62 -10.70
C ALA A 289 -0.36 -11.51 -11.55
N ALA A 290 -0.82 -12.70 -11.94
CA ALA A 290 -0.08 -13.60 -12.83
C ALA A 290 0.21 -12.96 -14.19
N LEU A 291 -0.76 -12.25 -14.78
CA LEU A 291 -0.57 -11.50 -16.02
C LEU A 291 0.52 -10.44 -15.88
N GLY A 292 0.57 -9.73 -14.76
CA GLY A 292 1.63 -8.77 -14.47
C GLY A 292 3.01 -9.40 -14.34
N LEU A 293 3.09 -10.57 -13.70
CA LEU A 293 4.32 -11.35 -13.60
C LEU A 293 4.82 -11.81 -14.98
N VAL A 294 3.92 -12.31 -15.84
CA VAL A 294 4.23 -12.70 -17.21
C VAL A 294 4.68 -11.49 -18.05
N ASP A 295 3.99 -10.34 -17.94
CA ASP A 295 4.36 -9.12 -18.67
C ASP A 295 5.78 -8.64 -18.33
N GLN A 296 6.25 -8.85 -17.09
CA GLN A 296 7.61 -8.45 -16.69
C GLN A 296 8.70 -9.11 -17.54
N TRP A 297 8.53 -10.37 -17.94
CA TRP A 297 9.52 -11.10 -18.74
C TRP A 297 9.17 -11.13 -20.23
N ALA A 298 7.89 -11.25 -20.57
CA ALA A 298 7.45 -11.37 -21.96
C ALA A 298 7.35 -10.01 -22.69
N GLY A 299 7.31 -8.90 -21.95
CA GLY A 299 7.17 -7.56 -22.51
C GLY A 299 5.88 -7.38 -23.32
N LEU A 300 4.76 -7.97 -22.86
CA LEU A 300 3.50 -8.01 -23.61
C LEU A 300 3.05 -6.59 -24.00
N ARG A 301 3.14 -5.62 -23.09
CA ARG A 301 2.77 -4.21 -23.37
C ARG A 301 3.57 -3.60 -24.51
N GLN A 302 4.87 -3.90 -24.62
CA GLN A 302 5.73 -3.38 -25.68
C GLN A 302 5.37 -3.98 -27.04
N ARG A 303 5.06 -5.28 -27.07
CA ARG A 303 4.62 -5.98 -28.28
C ARG A 303 3.26 -5.50 -28.77
N ILE A 304 2.29 -5.39 -27.86
CA ILE A 304 0.92 -4.93 -28.18
C ILE A 304 0.95 -3.46 -28.63
N GLY A 305 1.74 -2.62 -27.95
CA GLY A 305 1.87 -1.19 -28.27
C GLY A 305 2.61 -0.90 -29.58
N GLY A 306 3.35 -1.87 -30.14
CA GLY A 306 3.98 -1.76 -31.45
C GLY A 306 3.12 -2.24 -32.62
N MET A 307 1.91 -2.78 -32.37
CA MET A 307 1.00 -3.29 -33.40
C MET A 307 -0.09 -2.29 -33.82
N GLY A 308 -0.07 -1.05 -33.32
CA GLY A 308 -1.01 0.02 -33.65
C GLY A 308 -0.34 1.38 -33.71
#